data_AF-A0A6A0A445-F1
#
_entry.id   AF-A0A6A0A445-F1
#
_cell.length_a   1.000
_cell.length_b   1.000
_cell.length_c   1.000
_cell.angle_alpha   90.00
_cell.angle_beta   90.00
_cell.angle_gamma   90.00
#
_symmetry.space_group_name_H-M   'P 1'
#
loop_
_entity.id
_entity.type
_entity.pdbx_description
1 polymer ?
#
loop_
_entity_poly.entity_id
_entity_poly.type
_entity_poly.pdbx_seq_one_letter_code
_entity_poly.pdbx_strand_id
1 'polypeptide(L)'
;MKGKKRKGADGPKQPKLKQPKPKPKGKPDNLGWVGPVSPQARALKERLEERANSRIQIVKCFLKGFIRSKLTRSQVQHDSGLNQARLNSQRWNDNVKLELQHLAAAPPAGTSLVAIQRHVAVTLATWDAVWGEYLHPKWAEQKMRLHGAQERVLERYFNKLEEEAASVSQQEWGTRKQLVVFFGSASIGTR
;
A
#
# COMPACT_ATOMS: atom_id res chain seq x y z
N MET A 1 1.16 58.94 52.17
CA MET A 1 -0.13 59.59 51.87
C MET A 1 -0.92 58.74 50.88
N LYS A 2 -2.25 58.80 50.97
CA LYS A 2 -3.27 58.01 50.29
C LYS A 2 -3.07 57.83 48.77
N GLY A 3 -3.35 56.62 48.28
CA GLY A 3 -3.57 56.34 46.86
C GLY A 3 -4.58 55.20 46.69
N LYS A 4 -5.86 55.56 46.60
CA LYS A 4 -7.03 54.68 46.44
C LYS A 4 -7.31 54.50 44.94
N LYS A 5 -7.57 53.27 44.47
CA LYS A 5 -8.32 52.81 43.26
C LYS A 5 -7.74 51.46 42.82
N ARG A 6 -8.46 50.44 42.37
CA ARG A 6 -9.88 50.23 42.01
C ARG A 6 -10.12 48.71 41.98
N LYS A 7 -11.36 48.29 42.26
CA LYS A 7 -11.88 46.95 41.96
C LYS A 7 -11.61 46.61 40.49
N GLY A 8 -10.94 45.49 40.25
CA GLY A 8 -10.87 44.80 38.96
C GLY A 8 -11.51 43.43 39.12
N ALA A 9 -12.36 43.08 38.17
CA ALA A 9 -13.31 41.98 38.21
C ALA A 9 -12.69 40.60 38.50
N ASP A 10 -13.29 39.86 39.43
CA ASP A 10 -13.19 38.39 39.43
C ASP A 10 -13.82 37.89 38.13
N GLY A 11 -12.98 37.42 37.21
CA GLY A 11 -13.43 36.70 36.02
C GLY A 11 -14.24 35.46 36.42
N PRO A 12 -15.14 34.98 35.55
CA PRO A 12 -15.99 33.84 35.88
C PRO A 12 -15.13 32.61 36.19
N LYS A 13 -15.19 32.16 37.45
CA LYS A 13 -14.68 30.87 37.91
C LYS A 13 -15.26 29.78 37.01
N GLN A 14 -14.39 29.10 36.26
CA GLN A 14 -14.79 27.95 35.46
C GLN A 14 -15.48 26.91 36.35
N PRO A 15 -16.63 26.32 35.93
CA PRO A 15 -17.25 25.24 36.67
C PRO A 15 -16.30 24.04 36.63
N LYS A 16 -15.90 23.55 37.81
CA LYS A 16 -15.19 22.28 37.93
C LYS A 16 -16.05 21.19 37.27
N LEU A 17 -15.54 20.56 36.20
CA LEU A 17 -16.12 19.32 35.68
C LEU A 17 -16.14 18.30 36.81
N LYS A 18 -17.35 17.91 37.24
CA LYS A 18 -17.51 16.74 38.11
C LYS A 18 -17.06 15.52 37.32
N GLN A 19 -15.89 14.99 37.66
CA GLN A 19 -15.52 13.64 37.21
C GLN A 19 -16.57 12.66 37.74
N PRO A 20 -17.18 11.82 36.89
CA PRO A 20 -18.12 10.82 37.36
C PRO A 20 -17.34 9.79 38.21
N LYS A 21 -17.86 9.51 39.41
CA LYS A 21 -17.31 8.48 40.30
C LYS A 21 -17.27 7.11 39.58
N PRO A 22 -16.22 6.30 39.78
CA PRO A 22 -16.20 4.95 39.24
C PRO A 22 -17.31 4.11 39.88
N LYS A 23 -18.18 3.50 39.06
CA LYS A 23 -19.21 2.58 39.52
C LYS A 23 -18.57 1.31 40.12
N PRO A 24 -19.16 0.70 41.16
CA PRO A 24 -18.71 -0.60 41.66
C PRO A 24 -18.84 -1.66 40.56
N LYS A 25 -17.83 -2.53 40.43
CA LYS A 25 -17.87 -3.71 39.55
C LYS A 25 -18.89 -4.74 40.09
N GLY A 26 -20.16 -4.52 39.78
CA GLY A 26 -21.18 -5.57 39.77
C GLY A 26 -21.22 -6.23 38.38
N LYS A 27 -21.54 -7.53 38.33
CA LYS A 27 -21.69 -8.36 37.11
C LYS A 27 -22.41 -7.63 35.98
N PRO A 28 -22.15 -7.97 34.69
CA PRO A 28 -22.82 -7.32 33.58
C PRO A 28 -24.33 -7.49 33.74
N ASP A 29 -25.03 -6.39 33.98
CA ASP A 29 -26.48 -6.34 33.98
C ASP A 29 -26.91 -6.78 32.58
N ASN A 30 -27.48 -7.98 32.53
CA ASN A 30 -28.13 -8.55 31.36
C ASN A 30 -29.47 -7.80 31.19
N LEU A 31 -29.41 -6.48 30.98
CA LEU A 31 -30.56 -5.67 30.61
C LEU A 31 -30.79 -5.85 29.11
N GLY A 32 -31.28 -7.03 28.77
CA GLY A 32 -31.98 -7.24 27.52
C GLY A 32 -33.11 -6.23 27.45
N TRP A 33 -32.99 -5.25 26.56
CA TRP A 33 -34.14 -4.48 26.10
C TRP A 33 -35.14 -5.47 25.48
N VAL A 34 -36.15 -5.89 26.25
CA VAL A 34 -37.26 -6.74 25.80
C VAL A 34 -38.46 -5.84 25.45
N GLY A 35 -38.26 -4.89 24.55
CA GLY A 35 -39.33 -4.13 23.90
C GLY A 35 -39.49 -4.61 22.46
N PRO A 36 -40.71 -4.61 21.86
CA PRO A 36 -40.90 -5.07 20.49
C PRO A 36 -40.06 -4.22 19.54
N VAL A 37 -39.03 -4.83 18.95
CA VAL A 37 -38.22 -4.19 17.90
C VAL A 37 -39.15 -3.86 16.74
N SER A 38 -39.19 -2.59 16.32
CA SER A 38 -39.97 -2.15 15.17
C SER A 38 -39.69 -3.07 13.97
N PRO A 39 -40.70 -3.44 13.17
CA PRO A 39 -40.50 -4.23 11.94
C PRO A 39 -39.40 -3.65 11.04
N GLN A 40 -39.26 -2.31 11.01
CA GLN A 40 -38.20 -1.62 10.26
C GLN A 40 -36.80 -1.87 10.84
N ALA A 41 -36.66 -1.89 12.17
CA ALA A 41 -35.38 -2.17 12.82
C ALA A 41 -34.98 -3.65 12.69
N ARG A 42 -35.95 -4.57 12.68
CA ARG A 42 -35.72 -5.99 12.35
C ARG A 42 -35.25 -6.16 10.91
N ALA A 43 -35.97 -5.56 9.95
CA ALA A 43 -35.59 -5.62 8.54
C ALA A 43 -34.21 -4.99 8.27
N LEU A 44 -33.85 -3.91 8.96
CA LEU A 44 -32.52 -3.30 8.85
C LEU A 44 -31.43 -4.23 9.39
N LYS A 45 -31.66 -4.88 10.53
CA LYS A 45 -30.71 -5.84 11.11
C LYS A 45 -30.51 -7.05 10.19
N GLU A 46 -31.59 -7.61 9.66
CA GLU A 46 -31.54 -8.73 8.69
C GLU A 46 -30.77 -8.34 7.43
N ARG A 47 -30.98 -7.14 6.88
CA ARG A 47 -30.20 -6.63 5.73
C ARG A 47 -28.71 -6.51 6.03
N LEU A 48 -28.36 -6.09 7.24
CA LEU A 48 -26.95 -5.97 7.65
C LEU A 48 -26.31 -7.34 7.85
N GLU A 49 -27.01 -8.29 8.46
CA GLU A 49 -26.56 -9.68 8.60
C GLU A 49 -26.42 -10.37 7.23
N GLU A 50 -27.37 -10.17 6.32
CA GLU A 50 -27.30 -10.69 4.96
C GLU A 50 -26.11 -10.11 4.17
N ARG A 51 -25.85 -8.80 4.30
CA ARG A 51 -24.66 -8.16 3.73
C ARG A 51 -23.36 -8.70 4.34
N ALA A 52 -23.32 -8.89 5.65
CA ALA A 52 -22.14 -9.43 6.33
C ALA A 52 -21.86 -10.87 5.89
N ASN A 53 -22.88 -11.72 5.83
CA ASN A 53 -22.78 -13.09 5.37
C ASN A 53 -22.36 -13.16 3.90
N SER A 54 -22.90 -12.29 3.04
CA SER A 54 -22.48 -12.17 1.64
C SER A 54 -21.00 -11.78 1.52
N ARG A 55 -20.52 -10.81 2.32
CA ARG A 55 -19.09 -10.42 2.34
C ARG A 55 -18.18 -11.56 2.79
N ILE A 56 -18.54 -12.25 3.86
CA ILE A 56 -17.77 -13.41 4.36
C ILE A 56 -17.71 -14.51 3.29
N GLN A 57 -18.82 -14.73 2.57
CA GLN A 57 -18.89 -15.72 1.51
C GLN A 57 -17.99 -15.37 0.32
N ILE A 58 -17.96 -14.10 -0.09
CA ILE A 58 -17.06 -13.60 -1.13
C ILE A 58 -15.60 -13.86 -0.73
N VAL A 59 -15.22 -13.45 0.47
CA VAL A 59 -13.84 -13.64 0.97
C VAL A 59 -13.46 -15.12 1.00
N LYS A 60 -14.39 -16.00 1.41
CA LYS A 60 -14.16 -17.45 1.37
C LYS A 60 -13.93 -17.99 -0.05
N CYS A 61 -14.70 -17.54 -1.04
CA CYS A 61 -14.53 -17.99 -2.42
C CYS A 61 -13.19 -17.54 -3.00
N PHE A 62 -12.80 -16.27 -2.77
CA PHE A 62 -11.51 -15.75 -3.16
C PHE A 62 -10.35 -16.48 -2.50
N LEU A 63 -10.45 -16.74 -1.19
CA LEU A 63 -9.41 -17.46 -0.47
C LEU A 63 -9.22 -18.88 -1.01
N LYS A 64 -10.31 -19.58 -1.36
CA LYS A 64 -10.24 -20.89 -2.04
C LYS A 64 -9.57 -20.79 -3.41
N GLY A 65 -9.93 -19.80 -4.22
CA GLY A 65 -9.29 -19.53 -5.52
C GLY A 65 -7.81 -19.21 -5.37
N PHE A 66 -7.43 -18.43 -4.36
CA PHE A 66 -6.04 -18.09 -4.06
C PHE A 66 -5.21 -19.29 -3.61
N ILE A 67 -5.78 -20.18 -2.80
CA ILE A 67 -5.09 -21.42 -2.38
C ILE A 67 -4.90 -22.36 -3.58
N ARG A 68 -5.87 -22.42 -4.51
CA ARG A 68 -5.82 -23.25 -5.72
C ARG A 68 -4.87 -22.68 -6.78
N SER A 69 -4.87 -21.36 -6.97
CA SER A 69 -4.06 -20.68 -7.97
C SER A 69 -2.81 -20.09 -7.33
N LYS A 70 -1.67 -20.74 -7.55
CA LYS A 70 -0.37 -20.27 -7.07
C LYS A 70 0.33 -19.46 -8.16
N LEU A 71 0.41 -18.14 -8.03
CA LEU A 71 1.29 -17.33 -8.86
C LEU A 71 2.74 -17.50 -8.37
N THR A 72 3.60 -18.04 -9.21
CA THR A 72 5.01 -18.25 -8.85
C THR A 72 5.86 -17.03 -9.16
N ARG A 73 6.91 -16.80 -8.37
CA ARG A 73 7.90 -15.76 -8.64
C ARG A 73 8.51 -15.90 -10.05
N SER A 74 8.76 -17.14 -10.49
CA SER A 74 9.31 -17.43 -11.82
C SER A 74 8.37 -16.97 -12.94
N GLN A 75 7.07 -17.26 -12.82
CA GLN A 75 6.06 -16.76 -13.77
C GLN A 75 6.04 -15.23 -13.81
N VAL A 76 6.04 -14.57 -12.66
CA VAL A 76 6.08 -13.10 -12.63
C VAL A 76 7.33 -12.57 -13.34
N GLN A 77 8.50 -13.16 -13.09
CA GLN A 77 9.75 -12.72 -13.71
C GLN A 77 9.78 -12.93 -15.22
N HIS A 78 9.23 -14.04 -15.70
CA HIS A 78 9.11 -14.36 -17.11
C HIS A 78 8.08 -13.44 -17.81
N ASP A 79 6.85 -13.40 -17.29
CA ASP A 79 5.72 -12.75 -17.95
C ASP A 79 5.77 -11.22 -17.88
N SER A 80 6.47 -10.66 -16.88
CA SER A 80 6.74 -9.21 -16.80
C SER A 80 7.95 -8.78 -17.63
N GLY A 81 8.73 -9.72 -18.17
CA GLY A 81 9.98 -9.41 -18.87
C GLY A 81 11.10 -8.92 -17.95
N LEU A 82 11.00 -9.14 -16.62
CA LEU A 82 12.01 -8.72 -15.64
C LEU A 82 13.39 -9.31 -15.96
N ASN A 83 13.43 -10.57 -16.41
CA ASN A 83 14.67 -11.21 -16.81
C ASN A 83 15.33 -10.48 -18.00
N GLN A 84 14.53 -10.09 -19.00
CA GLN A 84 15.02 -9.34 -20.14
C GLN A 84 15.49 -7.94 -19.74
N ALA A 85 14.72 -7.23 -18.90
CA ALA A 85 15.11 -5.93 -18.38
C ALA A 85 16.43 -5.99 -17.60
N ARG A 86 16.63 -7.05 -16.81
CA ARG A 86 17.90 -7.29 -16.09
C ARG A 86 19.07 -7.49 -17.06
N LEU A 87 18.89 -8.29 -18.11
CA LEU A 87 19.92 -8.53 -19.13
C LEU A 87 20.28 -7.24 -19.87
N ASN A 88 19.28 -6.44 -20.24
CA ASN A 88 19.49 -5.14 -20.87
C ASN A 88 20.26 -4.19 -19.95
N SER A 89 19.86 -4.07 -18.69
CA SER A 89 20.57 -3.25 -17.69
C SER A 89 22.02 -3.70 -17.54
N GLN A 90 22.29 -5.01 -17.54
CA GLN A 90 23.65 -5.52 -17.45
C GLN A 90 24.47 -5.10 -18.68
N ARG A 91 23.92 -5.30 -19.88
CA ARG A 91 24.56 -4.91 -21.13
C ARG A 91 24.86 -3.41 -21.21
N TRP A 92 23.97 -2.57 -20.73
CA TRP A 92 24.19 -1.12 -20.67
C TRP A 92 25.25 -0.73 -19.65
N ASN A 93 25.26 -1.36 -18.47
CA ASN A 93 26.35 -1.14 -17.50
C ASN A 93 27.71 -1.64 -18.03
N ASP A 94 27.72 -2.67 -18.87
CA ASP A 94 28.96 -3.16 -19.48
C ASP A 94 29.63 -2.10 -20.38
N ASN A 95 28.86 -1.15 -20.95
CA ASN A 95 29.39 -0.04 -21.75
C ASN A 95 30.26 0.94 -20.94
N VAL A 96 30.01 1.06 -19.64
CA VAL A 96 30.71 1.99 -18.72
C VAL A 96 31.48 1.26 -17.62
N LYS A 97 31.70 -0.05 -17.80
CA LYS A 97 32.25 -0.92 -16.77
C LYS A 97 33.67 -0.54 -16.38
N LEU A 98 34.49 -0.12 -17.34
CA LEU A 98 35.89 0.24 -17.11
C LEU A 98 35.97 1.53 -16.26
N GLU A 99 35.11 2.49 -16.57
CA GLU A 99 34.97 3.77 -15.90
C GLU A 99 34.48 3.58 -14.46
N LEU A 100 33.50 2.69 -14.27
CA LEU A 100 33.03 2.28 -12.95
C LEU A 100 34.13 1.59 -12.13
N GLN A 101 34.99 0.78 -12.76
CA GLN A 101 36.14 0.17 -12.10
C GLN A 101 37.20 1.21 -11.70
N HIS A 102 37.47 2.19 -12.57
CA HIS A 102 38.38 3.29 -12.25
C HIS A 102 37.87 4.13 -11.07
N LEU A 103 36.57 4.46 -11.04
CA LEU A 103 35.92 5.14 -9.92
C LEU A 103 36.03 4.33 -8.63
N ALA A 104 35.77 3.01 -8.70
CA ALA A 104 35.89 2.12 -7.54
C ALA A 104 37.34 2.04 -7.01
N ALA A 105 38.34 2.11 -7.90
CA ALA A 105 39.76 2.09 -7.55
C ALA A 105 40.27 3.41 -6.95
N ALA A 106 39.51 4.50 -7.02
CA ALA A 106 39.82 5.78 -6.40
C ALA A 106 38.71 6.22 -5.43
N PRO A 107 38.53 5.54 -4.27
CA PRO A 107 37.49 5.89 -3.33
C PRO A 107 37.69 7.29 -2.73
N PRO A 108 36.61 8.04 -2.46
CA PRO A 108 36.69 9.29 -1.70
C PRO A 108 37.01 9.06 -0.21
N ALA A 109 37.01 7.81 0.24
CA ALA A 109 37.22 7.43 1.63
C ALA A 109 38.70 7.50 2.00
N GLY A 110 39.18 8.72 2.26
CA GLY A 110 40.52 8.96 2.78
C GLY A 110 40.67 10.41 3.24
N THR A 111 41.53 10.64 4.23
CA THR A 111 41.86 11.98 4.73
C THR A 111 43.08 12.60 4.03
N SER A 112 43.76 11.83 3.17
CA SER A 112 44.92 12.29 2.41
C SER A 112 44.50 13.23 1.29
N LEU A 113 45.14 14.40 1.22
CA LEU A 113 44.96 15.36 0.13
C LEU A 113 45.22 14.72 -1.24
N VAL A 114 46.23 13.86 -1.35
CA VAL A 114 46.58 13.16 -2.60
C VAL A 114 45.48 12.17 -3.00
N ALA A 115 44.87 11.49 -2.03
CA ALA A 115 43.75 10.58 -2.31
C ALA A 115 42.52 11.36 -2.80
N ILE A 116 42.22 12.51 -2.18
CA ILE A 116 41.13 13.40 -2.60
C ILE A 116 41.37 13.94 -4.02
N GLN A 117 42.59 14.43 -4.31
CA GLN A 117 42.95 14.93 -5.63
C GLN A 117 42.82 13.84 -6.71
N ARG A 118 43.29 12.61 -6.42
CA ARG A 118 43.13 11.47 -7.32
C ARG A 118 41.66 11.11 -7.55
N HIS A 119 40.85 11.10 -6.50
CA HIS A 119 39.40 10.85 -6.61
C HIS A 119 38.72 11.90 -7.50
N VAL A 120 39.02 13.19 -7.30
CA VAL A 120 38.49 14.28 -8.13
C VAL A 120 38.93 14.14 -9.58
N ALA A 121 40.21 13.87 -9.84
CA ALA A 121 40.73 13.69 -11.19
C ALA A 121 40.06 12.51 -11.92
N VAL A 122 39.93 11.36 -11.25
CA VAL A 122 39.25 10.17 -11.81
C VAL A 122 37.76 10.44 -12.04
N THR A 123 37.11 11.16 -11.13
CA THR A 123 35.69 11.51 -11.27
C THR A 123 35.47 12.43 -12.46
N LEU A 124 36.28 13.48 -12.62
CA LEU A 124 36.19 14.39 -13.76
C LEU A 124 36.48 13.66 -15.09
N ALA A 125 37.48 12.78 -15.13
CA ALA A 125 37.85 12.04 -16.33
C ALA A 125 36.78 11.02 -16.77
N THR A 126 36.00 10.48 -15.84
CA THR A 126 34.97 9.45 -16.11
C THR A 126 33.55 10.02 -16.16
N TRP A 127 33.37 11.29 -15.78
CA TRP A 127 32.05 11.93 -15.61
C TRP A 127 31.19 11.82 -16.87
N ASP A 128 31.69 12.28 -18.01
CA ASP A 128 30.93 12.35 -19.26
C ASP A 128 30.51 10.96 -19.77
N ALA A 129 31.39 9.97 -19.63
CA ALA A 129 31.12 8.59 -20.04
C ALA A 129 30.04 7.93 -19.14
N VAL A 130 30.21 8.04 -17.81
CA VAL A 130 29.29 7.40 -16.85
C VAL A 130 27.91 8.08 -16.88
N TRP A 131 27.86 9.41 -16.82
CA TRP A 131 26.58 10.13 -16.82
C TRP A 131 25.95 10.19 -18.21
N GLY A 132 26.73 10.19 -19.29
CA GLY A 132 26.22 10.06 -20.65
C GLY A 132 25.39 8.79 -20.83
N GLU A 133 25.83 7.67 -20.23
CA GLU A 133 25.07 6.42 -20.27
C GLU A 133 23.85 6.42 -19.32
N TYR A 134 24.00 6.91 -18.08
CA TYR A 134 22.91 6.88 -17.09
C TYR A 134 21.79 7.90 -17.35
N LEU A 135 22.09 9.02 -18.00
CA LEU A 135 21.07 10.02 -18.37
C LEU A 135 20.28 9.64 -19.62
N HIS A 136 20.63 8.54 -20.27
CA HIS A 136 19.91 8.11 -21.47
C HIS A 136 18.46 7.70 -21.13
N PRO A 137 17.46 8.18 -21.89
CA PRO A 137 16.03 7.91 -21.62
C PRO A 137 15.65 6.42 -21.58
N LYS A 138 16.48 5.54 -22.17
CA LYS A 138 16.28 4.09 -22.20
C LYS A 138 16.13 3.48 -20.80
N TRP A 139 16.81 4.04 -19.80
CA TRP A 139 16.70 3.60 -18.40
C TRP A 139 15.31 3.89 -17.82
N ALA A 140 14.82 5.11 -18.02
CA ALA A 140 13.50 5.53 -17.56
C ALA A 140 12.39 4.77 -18.31
N GLU A 141 12.51 4.64 -19.63
CA GLU A 141 11.56 3.89 -20.46
C GLU A 141 11.48 2.42 -20.03
N GLN A 142 12.63 1.76 -19.81
CA GLN A 142 12.63 0.36 -19.37
C GLN A 142 11.96 0.20 -18.02
N LYS A 143 12.23 1.10 -17.07
CA LYS A 143 11.61 1.06 -15.74
C LYS A 143 10.10 1.24 -15.83
N MET A 144 9.61 2.17 -16.64
CA MET A 144 8.18 2.38 -16.86
C MET A 144 7.51 1.18 -17.54
N ARG A 145 8.13 0.61 -18.58
CA ARG A 145 7.63 -0.59 -19.26
C ARG A 145 7.55 -1.78 -18.31
N LEU A 146 8.56 -1.95 -17.44
CA LEU A 146 8.59 -3.03 -16.45
C LEU A 146 7.47 -2.87 -15.41
N HIS A 147 7.25 -1.67 -14.89
CA HIS A 147 6.14 -1.41 -13.96
C HIS A 147 4.79 -1.75 -14.60
N GLY A 148 4.52 -1.23 -15.80
CA GLY A 148 3.27 -1.55 -16.50
C GLY A 148 3.16 -3.04 -16.86
N ALA A 149 4.27 -3.72 -17.14
CA ALA A 149 4.26 -5.17 -17.39
C ALA A 149 3.96 -5.98 -16.13
N GLN A 150 4.50 -5.59 -14.97
CA GLN A 150 4.18 -6.21 -13.69
C GLN A 150 2.71 -6.02 -13.31
N GLU A 151 2.17 -4.81 -13.51
CA GLU A 151 0.76 -4.52 -13.28
C GLU A 151 -0.14 -5.41 -14.14
N ARG A 152 0.15 -5.53 -15.45
CA ARG A 152 -0.58 -6.44 -16.35
C ARG A 152 -0.49 -7.92 -15.94
N VAL A 153 0.62 -8.37 -15.35
CA VAL A 153 0.73 -9.74 -14.83
C VAL A 153 -0.18 -9.94 -13.62
N LEU A 154 -0.22 -8.96 -12.72
CA LEU A 154 -1.10 -9.00 -11.55
C LEU A 154 -2.57 -8.91 -11.94
N GLU A 155 -2.94 -8.01 -12.85
CA GLU A 155 -4.30 -7.90 -13.38
C GLU A 155 -4.78 -9.22 -13.96
N ARG A 156 -3.98 -9.87 -14.82
CA ARG A 156 -4.32 -11.18 -15.38
C ARG A 156 -4.50 -12.25 -14.30
N TYR A 157 -3.68 -12.22 -13.26
CA TYR A 157 -3.82 -13.14 -12.14
C TYR A 157 -5.11 -12.89 -11.35
N PHE A 158 -5.44 -11.64 -11.04
CA PHE A 158 -6.67 -11.29 -10.33
C PHE A 158 -7.92 -11.61 -11.14
N ASN A 159 -7.92 -11.36 -12.46
CA ASN A 159 -9.03 -11.75 -13.34
C ASN A 159 -9.26 -13.27 -13.30
N LYS A 160 -8.18 -14.05 -13.35
CA LYS A 160 -8.28 -15.51 -13.21
C LYS A 160 -8.82 -15.93 -11.84
N LEU A 161 -8.40 -15.26 -10.77
CA LEU A 161 -8.92 -15.49 -9.43
C LEU A 161 -10.41 -15.18 -9.32
N GLU A 162 -10.87 -14.12 -9.96
CA GLU A 162 -12.28 -13.74 -10.01
C GLU A 162 -13.12 -14.80 -10.73
N GLU A 163 -12.65 -15.31 -11.87
CA GLU A 163 -13.29 -16.41 -12.59
C GLU A 163 -13.35 -17.69 -11.74
N GLU A 164 -12.25 -18.05 -11.07
CA GLU A 164 -12.22 -19.20 -10.17
C GLU A 164 -13.16 -19.01 -8.98
N ALA A 165 -13.16 -17.84 -8.35
CA ALA A 165 -14.06 -17.52 -7.24
C ALA A 165 -15.53 -17.53 -7.68
N ALA A 166 -15.84 -17.04 -8.88
CA ALA A 166 -17.16 -17.11 -9.47
C ALA A 166 -17.59 -18.56 -9.69
N SER A 167 -16.72 -19.41 -10.25
CA SER A 167 -17.00 -20.84 -10.46
C SER A 167 -17.27 -21.59 -9.14
N VAL A 168 -16.45 -21.33 -8.10
CA VAL A 168 -16.63 -21.91 -6.75
C VAL A 168 -17.94 -21.44 -6.14
N SER A 169 -18.27 -20.16 -6.29
CA SER A 169 -19.53 -19.61 -5.77
C SER A 169 -20.76 -20.22 -6.44
N GLN A 170 -20.72 -20.43 -7.77
CA GLN A 170 -21.79 -21.07 -8.53
C GLN A 170 -21.96 -22.54 -8.11
N GLN A 171 -20.86 -23.28 -7.99
CA GLN A 171 -20.88 -24.69 -7.61
C GLN A 171 -21.43 -24.91 -6.19
N GLU A 172 -21.05 -24.07 -5.23
CA GLU A 172 -21.45 -24.25 -3.83
C GLU A 172 -22.82 -23.64 -3.50
N TRP A 173 -23.28 -22.62 -4.24
CA TRP A 173 -24.42 -21.79 -3.81
C TRP A 173 -25.42 -21.40 -4.92
N GLY A 174 -25.19 -21.79 -6.18
CA GLY A 174 -26.06 -21.51 -7.33
C GLY A 174 -26.10 -20.04 -7.80
N THR A 175 -26.93 -19.74 -8.80
CA THR A 175 -27.02 -18.42 -9.49
C THR A 175 -27.58 -17.28 -8.63
N ARG A 176 -28.08 -17.56 -7.42
CA ARG A 176 -28.84 -16.59 -6.61
C ARG A 176 -28.00 -15.50 -5.93
N LYS A 177 -26.67 -15.59 -5.94
CA LYS A 177 -25.79 -14.60 -5.29
C LYS A 177 -24.72 -14.14 -6.28
N GLN A 178 -24.99 -13.04 -6.97
CA GLN A 178 -23.97 -12.38 -7.78
C GLN A 178 -22.82 -11.91 -6.89
N LEU A 179 -21.61 -12.35 -7.22
CA LEU A 179 -20.36 -11.99 -6.55
C LEU A 179 -19.97 -10.56 -7.00
N VAL A 180 -20.59 -9.52 -6.45
CA VAL A 180 -20.14 -8.15 -6.70
C VAL A 180 -18.98 -7.86 -5.75
N VAL A 181 -17.76 -7.99 -6.28
CA VAL A 181 -16.53 -7.58 -5.58
C VAL A 181 -16.13 -6.21 -6.08
N PHE A 182 -16.33 -5.20 -5.24
CA PHE A 182 -15.61 -3.94 -5.39
C PHE A 182 -14.27 -4.09 -4.67
N PHE A 183 -13.24 -4.53 -5.37
CA PHE A 183 -11.88 -4.19 -4.98
C PHE A 183 -11.68 -2.75 -5.41
N GLY A 184 -11.44 -1.86 -4.46
CA GLY A 184 -11.30 -0.43 -4.73
C GLY A 184 -10.12 -0.17 -5.64
N SER A 185 -10.37 0.01 -6.95
CA SER A 185 -9.76 1.14 -7.61
C SER A 185 -10.44 2.36 -6.97
N ALA A 186 -9.66 3.22 -6.32
CA ALA A 186 -10.16 4.55 -6.06
C ALA A 186 -10.45 5.15 -7.43
N SER A 187 -11.72 5.12 -7.85
CA SER A 187 -12.23 5.93 -8.93
C SER A 187 -11.91 7.36 -8.53
N ILE A 188 -10.81 7.87 -9.06
CA ILE A 188 -10.50 9.29 -9.09
C ILE A 188 -11.70 9.92 -9.78
N GLY A 189 -12.60 10.47 -8.98
CA GLY A 189 -13.72 11.23 -9.46
C GLY A 189 -13.16 12.46 -10.14
N THR A 190 -13.14 12.45 -11.47
CA THR A 190 -13.08 13.68 -12.25
C THR A 190 -14.41 14.39 -12.02
N ARG A 191 -14.33 15.43 -11.20
CA ARG A 191 -15.36 16.45 -11.06
C ARG A 191 -15.22 17.47 -12.19
#